data_AF-A0A0R2MSN8-F1
#
_entry.id   AF-A0A0R2MSN8-F1
#
_cell.length_a   1.000
_cell.length_b   1.000
_cell.length_c   1.000
_cell.angle_alpha   90.00
_cell.angle_beta   90.00
_cell.angle_gamma   90.00
#
_symmetry.space_group_name_H-M   'P 1'
#
loop_
_entity.id
_entity.type
_entity.pdbx_description
1 polymer ?
#
loop_
_entity_poly.entity_id
_entity_poly.type
_entity_poly.pdbx_seq_one_letter_code
_entity_poly.pdbx_strand_id
1 'polypeptide(L)'
;MAGRPLTNYKSPTIDDMPKAQSFSNLAEKQMIDHFSAEQEIKWIDRAMQFLSFESYWVLYFSYCTDELMKGEKIAERMGYANDNMVDYQKRKALLEFAEAFNNSELLEFT
;
A
#
# COMPACT_ATOMS: atom_id res chain seq x y z
N MET A 1 -14.73 -32.23 -69.21
CA MET A 1 -13.71 -31.28 -68.70
C MET A 1 -14.43 -30.02 -68.24
N ALA A 2 -14.24 -29.62 -66.97
CA ALA A 2 -14.20 -28.23 -66.46
C ALA A 2 -14.47 -28.24 -64.96
N GLY A 3 -13.38 -28.19 -64.17
CA GLY A 3 -13.46 -27.97 -62.73
C GLY A 3 -13.91 -26.55 -62.42
N ARG A 4 -14.85 -26.40 -61.49
CA ARG A 4 -15.14 -25.11 -60.86
C ARG A 4 -14.39 -25.10 -59.52
N PRO A 5 -13.53 -24.11 -59.24
CA PRO A 5 -12.77 -24.09 -58.01
C PRO A 5 -13.72 -23.88 -56.82
N LEU A 6 -13.56 -24.71 -55.79
CA LEU A 6 -14.23 -24.62 -54.47
C LEU A 6 -13.64 -23.46 -53.65
N THR A 7 -13.55 -22.27 -54.24
CA THR A 7 -12.95 -21.09 -53.58
C THR A 7 -13.94 -19.95 -53.61
N ASN A 8 -14.92 -19.99 -52.71
CA ASN A 8 -15.44 -18.78 -52.06
C ASN A 8 -16.36 -19.16 -50.90
N TYR A 9 -15.80 -19.86 -49.92
CA TYR A 9 -16.30 -19.76 -48.55
C TYR A 9 -15.33 -18.86 -47.80
N LYS A 10 -15.48 -17.54 -47.96
CA LYS A 10 -14.96 -16.62 -46.96
C LYS A 10 -15.91 -16.73 -45.78
N SER A 11 -15.40 -17.18 -44.63
CA SER A 11 -16.08 -17.00 -43.35
C SER A 11 -16.45 -15.53 -43.21
N PRO A 12 -17.68 -15.18 -42.75
CA PRO A 12 -18.00 -13.80 -42.45
C PRO A 12 -16.93 -13.30 -41.47
N THR A 13 -16.22 -12.24 -41.84
CA THR A 13 -15.37 -11.55 -40.89
C THR A 13 -16.32 -11.08 -39.80
N ILE A 14 -16.23 -11.70 -38.61
CA ILE A 14 -16.85 -11.16 -37.40
C ILE A 14 -16.10 -9.86 -37.13
N ASP A 15 -16.58 -8.79 -37.75
CA ASP A 15 -16.08 -7.41 -37.58
C ASP A 15 -16.97 -6.64 -36.58
N ASP A 16 -17.85 -7.37 -35.89
CA ASP A 16 -18.84 -6.85 -34.95
C ASP A 16 -18.60 -7.34 -33.52
N MET A 17 -17.36 -7.74 -33.20
CA MET A 17 -16.95 -7.67 -31.79
C MET A 17 -16.66 -6.21 -31.49
N PRO A 18 -17.36 -5.56 -30.55
CA PRO A 18 -16.96 -4.24 -30.10
C PRO A 18 -15.52 -4.38 -29.61
N LYS A 19 -14.57 -3.75 -30.31
CA LYS A 19 -13.21 -3.61 -29.80
C LYS A 19 -13.37 -2.91 -28.46
N ALA A 20 -13.14 -3.64 -27.37
CA ALA A 20 -13.17 -3.08 -26.04
C ALA A 20 -12.32 -1.81 -26.08
N GLN A 21 -12.96 -0.65 -25.95
CA GLN A 21 -12.24 0.60 -25.89
C GLN A 21 -11.41 0.52 -24.62
N SER A 22 -10.08 0.47 -24.73
CA SER A 22 -9.18 0.39 -23.57
C SER A 22 -9.30 1.60 -22.63
N PHE A 23 -10.15 2.58 -22.97
CA PHE A 23 -10.54 3.72 -22.16
C PHE A 23 -11.58 3.37 -21.06
N SER A 24 -12.20 2.19 -21.10
CA SER A 24 -13.20 1.76 -20.10
C SER A 24 -12.59 1.36 -18.74
N ASN A 25 -11.27 1.24 -18.63
CA ASN A 25 -10.61 0.72 -17.43
C ASN A 25 -10.09 1.81 -16.50
N LEU A 26 -10.25 3.10 -16.83
CA LEU A 26 -9.75 4.20 -16.00
C LEU A 26 -10.56 4.35 -14.70
N ALA A 27 -11.89 4.30 -14.79
CA ALA A 27 -12.76 4.40 -13.62
C ALA A 27 -12.65 3.16 -12.72
N GLU A 28 -12.61 1.97 -13.31
CA GLU A 28 -12.40 0.71 -12.58
C GLU A 28 -11.02 0.69 -11.89
N LYS A 29 -9.96 1.11 -12.59
CA LYS A 29 -8.63 1.21 -12.00
C LYS A 29 -8.58 2.23 -10.85
N GLN A 30 -9.20 3.39 -11.00
CA GLN A 30 -9.31 4.38 -9.91
C GLN A 30 -10.04 3.82 -8.69
N MET A 31 -11.10 3.03 -8.90
CA MET A 31 -11.81 2.35 -7.81
C MET A 31 -10.94 1.28 -7.13
N ILE A 32 -10.20 0.49 -7.90
CA ILE A 32 -9.26 -0.51 -7.39
C ILE A 32 -8.15 0.16 -6.57
N ASP A 33 -7.54 1.22 -7.10
CA ASP A 33 -6.47 1.97 -6.43
C ASP A 33 -6.97 2.57 -5.11
N HIS A 34 -8.17 3.14 -5.10
CA HIS A 34 -8.81 3.67 -3.90
C HIS A 34 -9.06 2.59 -2.85
N PHE A 35 -9.65 1.47 -3.26
CA PHE A 35 -9.91 0.34 -2.35
C PHE A 35 -8.61 -0.23 -1.76
N SER A 36 -7.56 -0.35 -2.58
CA SER A 36 -6.23 -0.78 -2.13
C SER A 36 -5.65 0.18 -1.09
N ALA A 37 -5.73 1.49 -1.33
CA ALA A 37 -5.25 2.50 -0.39
C ALA A 37 -6.02 2.47 0.93
N GLU A 38 -7.35 2.33 0.91
CA GLU A 38 -8.15 2.17 2.14
C GLU A 38 -7.76 0.92 2.94
N GLN A 39 -7.43 -0.17 2.26
CA GLN A 39 -7.00 -1.41 2.89
C GLN A 39 -5.61 -1.27 3.52
N GLU A 40 -4.68 -0.59 2.84
CA GLU A 40 -3.35 -0.27 3.37
C GLU A 40 -3.45 0.58 4.64
N ILE A 41 -4.28 1.63 4.64
CA ILE A 41 -4.49 2.47 5.82
C ILE A 41 -4.97 1.63 7.01
N LYS A 42 -5.95 0.73 6.79
CA LYS A 42 -6.45 -0.16 7.87
C LYS A 42 -5.35 -1.06 8.44
N TRP A 43 -4.43 -1.55 7.60
CA TRP A 43 -3.31 -2.36 8.06
C TRP A 43 -2.28 -1.53 8.82
N ILE A 44 -1.99 -0.31 8.37
CA ILE A 44 -1.10 0.63 9.08
C ILE A 44 -1.70 0.97 10.44
N ASP A 45 -2.99 1.33 10.51
CA ASP A 45 -3.67 1.67 11.77
C ASP A 45 -3.66 0.50 12.75
N ARG A 46 -3.90 -0.72 12.24
CA ARG A 46 -3.82 -1.94 13.06
C ARG A 46 -2.41 -2.18 13.57
N ALA A 47 -1.39 -2.05 12.73
CA ALA A 47 0.01 -2.22 13.14
C ALA A 47 0.40 -1.17 14.18
N MET A 48 0.00 0.09 13.97
CA MET A 48 0.18 1.20 14.92
C MET A 48 -0.40 0.88 16.30
N GLN A 49 -1.56 0.24 16.38
CA GLN A 49 -2.18 -0.15 17.66
C GLN A 49 -1.41 -1.21 18.46
N PHE A 50 -0.52 -1.98 17.82
CA PHE A 50 0.28 -3.01 18.51
C PHE A 50 1.60 -2.50 19.07
N LEU A 51 2.01 -1.28 18.73
CA LEU A 51 3.24 -0.71 19.27
C LEU A 51 3.11 -0.33 20.74
N SER A 52 4.25 -0.37 21.42
CA SER A 52 4.44 0.27 22.71
C SER A 52 4.12 1.77 22.63
N PHE A 53 3.71 2.34 23.77
CA PHE A 53 3.31 3.75 23.84
C PHE A 53 4.38 4.70 23.30
N GLU A 54 5.65 4.51 23.67
CA GLU A 54 6.73 5.35 23.19
C GLU A 54 6.94 5.21 21.68
N SER A 55 6.98 3.98 21.17
CA SER A 55 7.17 3.71 19.75
C SER A 55 6.04 4.29 18.90
N TYR A 56 4.78 4.15 19.37
CA TYR A 56 3.61 4.74 18.72
C TYR A 56 3.80 6.24 18.53
N TRP A 57 4.10 6.98 19.60
CA TRP A 57 4.19 8.43 19.54
C TRP A 57 5.37 8.93 18.71
N VAL A 58 6.51 8.24 18.78
CA VAL A 58 7.67 8.59 17.95
C VAL A 58 7.35 8.42 16.46
N LEU A 59 6.68 7.34 16.05
CA LEU A 59 6.26 7.16 14.66
C LEU A 59 5.17 8.16 14.27
N TYR A 60 4.18 8.38 15.14
CA TYR A 60 3.09 9.31 14.89
C TYR A 60 3.61 10.72 14.60
N PHE A 61 4.48 11.27 15.46
CA PHE A 61 5.06 12.60 15.23
C PHE A 61 6.02 12.66 14.05
N SER A 62 6.52 11.52 13.59
CA SER A 62 7.47 11.46 12.48
C SER A 62 6.79 11.38 11.12
N TYR A 63 5.65 10.69 11.03
CA TYR A 63 5.05 10.32 9.75
C TYR A 63 3.54 10.60 9.66
N CYS A 64 2.83 10.68 10.78
CA CYS A 64 1.36 10.76 10.80
C CYS A 64 0.85 12.17 11.11
N THR A 65 1.73 13.18 11.10
CA THR A 65 1.36 14.59 11.23
C THR A 65 1.31 15.26 9.86
N ASP A 66 0.41 16.22 9.68
CA ASP A 66 0.25 16.96 8.41
C ASP A 66 1.56 17.63 7.94
N GLU A 67 2.41 18.04 8.89
CA GLU A 67 3.74 18.58 8.64
C GLU A 67 4.83 17.68 9.23
N LEU A 68 5.94 17.50 8.50
CA LEU A 68 7.11 16.76 8.96
C LEU A 68 7.75 17.46 10.15
N MET A 69 7.67 16.83 11.33
CA MET A 69 8.27 17.36 12.54
C MET A 69 9.77 17.11 12.57
N LYS A 70 10.56 18.14 12.90
CA LYS A 70 12.01 17.99 13.13
C LYS A 70 12.28 17.19 14.41
N GLY A 71 13.37 16.41 14.41
CA GLY A 71 13.78 15.58 15.55
C GLY A 71 13.85 16.32 16.87
N GLU A 72 14.34 17.56 16.89
CA GLU A 72 14.40 18.41 18.10
C GLU A 72 13.01 18.64 18.74
N LYS A 73 12.00 18.92 17.92
CA LYS A 73 10.63 19.17 18.39
C LYS A 73 9.94 17.87 18.83
N ILE A 74 10.28 16.75 18.20
CA ILE A 74 9.84 15.43 18.66
C ILE A 74 10.48 15.13 20.02
N ALA A 75 11.78 15.39 20.18
CA ALA A 75 12.50 15.18 21.43
C ALA A 75 11.86 15.97 22.58
N GLU A 76 11.55 17.26 22.35
CA GLU A 76 10.84 18.10 23.32
C GLU A 76 9.49 17.51 23.73
N ARG A 77 8.68 17.06 22.77
CA ARG A 77 7.37 16.44 23.04
C ARG A 77 7.45 15.11 23.76
N MET A 78 8.48 14.32 23.46
CA MET A 78 8.71 13.01 24.06
C MET A 78 9.47 13.08 25.39
N GLY A 79 9.97 14.26 25.79
CA GLY A 79 10.81 14.42 26.98
C GLY A 79 12.21 13.82 26.82
N TYR A 80 12.71 13.69 25.59
CA TYR A 80 14.07 13.23 25.30
C TYR A 80 15.09 14.37 25.34
N ALA A 81 16.32 14.03 25.70
CA ALA A 81 17.39 15.02 25.86
C ALA A 81 17.89 15.61 24.54
N ASN A 82 17.80 14.84 23.44
CA ASN A 82 18.23 15.27 22.10
C ASN A 82 17.54 14.46 21.00
N ASP A 83 17.73 14.89 19.77
CA ASP A 83 17.25 14.24 18.55
C ASP A 83 17.89 12.86 18.32
N ASN A 84 19.14 12.62 18.74
CA ASN A 84 19.77 11.29 18.64
C ASN A 84 18.97 10.20 19.38
N MET A 85 18.35 10.54 20.51
CA MET A 85 17.45 9.62 21.23
C MET A 85 16.17 9.36 20.43
N VAL A 86 15.63 10.37 19.75
CA VAL A 86 14.49 10.20 18.83
C VAL A 86 14.87 9.24 17.69
N ASP A 87 16.03 9.39 17.08
CA ASP A 87 16.48 8.52 15.99
C ASP A 87 16.74 7.09 16.45
N TYR A 88 17.25 6.91 17.67
CA TYR A 88 17.37 5.59 18.28
C TYR A 88 16.00 4.94 18.52
N GLN A 89 15.07 5.67 19.14
CA GLN A 89 13.74 5.16 19.42
C GLN A 89 12.93 4.91 18.13
N LYS A 90 13.06 5.78 17.14
CA LYS A 90 12.44 5.63 15.82
C LYS A 90 12.88 4.33 15.15
N ARG A 91 14.17 3.99 15.20
CA ARG A 91 14.67 2.71 14.64
C ARG A 91 14.03 1.51 15.32
N LYS A 92 13.90 1.53 16.66
CA LYS A 92 13.21 0.47 17.40
C LYS A 92 11.73 0.38 17.03
N ALA A 93 11.06 1.53 16.98
CA ALA A 93 9.65 1.62 16.63
C ALA A 93 9.39 1.11 15.21
N LEU A 94 10.26 1.39 14.25
CA LEU A 94 10.16 0.86 12.88
C LEU A 94 10.31 -0.66 12.83
N LEU A 95 11.17 -1.26 13.66
CA LEU A 95 11.28 -2.71 13.77
C LEU A 95 10.01 -3.32 14.37
N GLU A 96 9.53 -2.77 15.47
CA GLU A 96 8.28 -3.18 16.13
C GLU A 96 7.07 -3.05 15.18
N PHE A 97 6.99 -1.95 14.43
CA PHE A 97 5.98 -1.75 13.40
C PHE A 97 6.09 -2.80 12.29
N ALA A 98 7.31 -3.11 11.82
CA ALA A 98 7.51 -4.12 10.77
C ALA A 98 7.08 -5.53 11.21
N GLU A 99 7.29 -5.87 12.47
CA GLU A 99 6.78 -7.10 13.08
C GLU A 99 5.24 -7.10 13.12
N ALA A 100 4.62 -5.99 13.51
CA ALA A 100 3.16 -5.86 13.62
C ALA A 100 2.43 -5.76 12.26
N PHE A 101 3.03 -5.13 11.25
CA PHE A 101 2.40 -4.84 9.97
C PHE A 101 2.16 -6.07 9.10
N ASN A 102 2.94 -7.14 9.30
CA ASN A 102 2.98 -8.24 8.34
C ASN A 102 1.91 -9.32 8.51
N ASN A 103 1.04 -9.27 9.54
CA ASN A 103 0.04 -10.34 9.77
C ASN A 103 0.62 -11.77 9.76
N SER A 104 1.93 -11.95 9.91
CA SER A 104 2.55 -13.25 10.12
C SER A 104 2.43 -13.54 11.60
N GLU A 105 1.80 -14.67 11.94
CA GLU A 105 1.79 -15.31 13.24
C GLU A 105 2.97 -14.82 14.10
N LEU A 106 2.65 -14.27 15.28
CA LEU A 106 3.62 -14.08 16.34
C LEU A 106 4.58 -15.27 16.31
N LEU A 107 5.87 -15.05 16.01
CA LEU A 107 6.87 -16.11 16.07
C LEU A 107 7.00 -16.49 17.54
N GLU A 108 6.11 -17.36 18.01
CA GLU A 108 6.28 -18.09 19.26
C GLU A 108 7.48 -19.01 19.06
N PHE A 109 8.60 -18.66 19.68
CA PHE A 109 9.65 -19.63 19.94
C PHE A 109 9.14 -20.57 21.05
N THR A 110 8.56 -21.70 20.66
CA THR A 110 8.34 -22.86 21.54
C THR A 110 9.60 -23.67 21.73
#